data_AF-A0A1F5LVD6-F1
#
_entry.id   AF-A0A1F5LVD6-F1
#
_cell.length_a   1.000
_cell.length_b   1.000
_cell.length_c   1.000
_cell.angle_alpha   90.00
_cell.angle_beta   90.00
_cell.angle_gamma   90.00
#
_symmetry.space_group_name_H-M   'P 1'
#
loop_
_entity.id
_entity.type
_entity.pdbx_description
1 polymer ?
#
loop_
_entity_poly.entity_id
_entity_poly.type
_entity_poly.pdbx_seq_one_letter_code
_entity_poly.pdbx_strand_id
1 'polypeptide(L)'
;MSDMKPATSALETFLKAKSIKYTLPFSDEYTQARKVFSASRPDNPLAILYPQTASEISTLIKYAKANALPFTLRTGGHNLEGRTLVENALLIDLRALNKISISEDRQSATIQGGTLQEEVGKYLWTEGLGTPIGAVPSVGYVGWAMYGGYGPFSSNWGLGVDQILGATIMNPDGEIVTADKTILQGIRGAGGLFGVILDLTVKVYPLPNLLAGGIFFESSDIEKTFVDFNAAYQSLLDTESLPPQLTLQQMVVNAPPGRMYGVSFVWSGSDVQEGQRWSDKIATLVPLMVNTVAATTMPEWLAGNGHLVPATVYGSGNFTHSVHSISPAVARVIGRRLRDMPQDPGTMLSIHQLRGPSAKPQDHASVFVAREPHFMLEILGYATVQEVTVEAERWAEGILGEMGAVEPENLLATAYVSLFNTRGKEADEVLEKVYGSMATVVKDLKLGFDRDNVFSLTVPALEYQSQIQLLYYKDWSLSVQIFRPIKELKGIDKVFAEEGQMEKATISVPKKYATSFWDEYRNAWVQETGRYTVLVGVSSDDTPLSAGFDVAQTVWWNGL
;
A
#
# COMPACT_ATOMS: atom_id res chain seq x y z
N MET A 1 -1.61 3.64 29.88
CA MET A 1 -2.26 4.96 29.74
C MET A 1 -1.47 6.13 30.37
N SER A 2 -0.61 5.94 31.38
CA SER A 2 0.23 7.04 31.91
C SER A 2 1.33 7.49 30.95
N ASP A 3 1.92 6.56 30.18
CA ASP A 3 3.12 6.82 29.38
C ASP A 3 2.85 7.45 28.00
N MET A 4 1.58 7.49 27.55
CA MET A 4 1.21 8.16 26.29
C MET A 4 1.01 9.68 26.44
N LYS A 5 0.60 10.15 27.62
CA LYS A 5 0.33 11.58 27.85
C LYS A 5 1.54 12.50 27.56
N PRO A 6 2.79 12.12 27.92
CA PRO A 6 3.97 12.95 27.62
C PRO A 6 4.24 13.05 26.11
N ALA A 7 4.16 11.94 25.38
CA ALA A 7 4.42 11.89 23.93
C ALA A 7 3.40 12.71 23.13
N THR A 8 2.10 12.60 23.46
CA THR A 8 1.05 13.39 22.81
C THR A 8 1.21 14.89 23.10
N SER A 9 1.62 15.28 24.31
CA SER A 9 1.81 16.69 24.67
C SER A 9 2.98 17.35 23.93
N ALA A 10 4.10 16.63 23.76
CA ALA A 10 5.25 17.12 23.02
C ALA A 10 4.94 17.25 21.52
N LEU A 11 4.27 16.25 20.95
CA LEU A 11 3.79 16.27 19.57
C LEU A 11 2.85 17.45 19.33
N GLU A 12 1.87 17.65 20.21
CA GLU A 12 0.89 18.72 20.05
C GLU A 12 1.55 20.12 20.09
N THR A 13 2.51 20.32 20.99
CA THR A 13 3.27 21.57 21.07
C THR A 13 4.08 21.81 19.81
N PHE A 14 4.72 20.77 19.27
CA PHE A 14 5.43 20.84 17.99
C PHE A 14 4.49 21.21 16.83
N LEU A 15 3.35 20.53 16.71
CA LEU A 15 2.38 20.77 15.64
C LEU A 15 1.81 22.19 15.69
N LYS A 16 1.47 22.68 16.89
CA LYS A 16 1.04 24.07 17.13
C LYS A 16 2.11 25.08 16.72
N ALA A 17 3.37 24.86 17.11
CA ALA A 17 4.47 25.75 16.76
C ALA A 17 4.77 25.79 15.25
N LYS A 18 4.43 24.73 14.52
CA LYS A 18 4.57 24.64 13.06
C LYS A 18 3.30 24.98 12.29
N SER A 19 2.20 25.30 12.97
CA SER A 19 0.88 25.54 12.37
C SER A 19 0.39 24.40 11.47
N ILE A 20 0.80 23.16 11.74
CA ILE A 20 0.36 21.99 10.98
C ILE A 20 -1.03 21.60 11.49
N LYS A 21 -1.98 21.36 10.57
CA LYS A 21 -3.33 20.90 10.94
C LYS A 21 -3.28 19.45 11.43
N TYR A 22 -4.02 19.14 12.49
CA TYR A 22 -4.05 17.80 13.05
C TYR A 22 -5.39 17.47 13.73
N THR A 23 -5.63 16.17 13.97
CA THR A 23 -6.70 15.64 14.82
C THR A 23 -6.10 14.66 15.82
N LEU A 24 -6.44 14.80 17.10
CA LEU A 24 -5.97 13.91 18.17
C LEU A 24 -7.08 12.91 18.58
N PRO A 25 -6.74 11.77 19.19
CA PRO A 25 -7.71 10.73 19.57
C PRO A 25 -8.87 11.21 20.47
N PHE A 26 -8.67 12.28 21.22
CA PHE A 26 -9.67 12.87 22.11
C PHE A 26 -10.49 14.01 21.47
N SER A 27 -10.26 14.33 20.20
CA SER A 27 -11.06 15.29 19.44
C SER A 27 -12.39 14.65 18.99
N ASP A 28 -13.48 15.41 19.02
CA ASP A 28 -14.81 14.92 18.61
C ASP A 28 -14.84 14.43 17.16
N GLU A 29 -14.03 15.03 16.29
CA GLU A 29 -13.94 14.68 14.86
C GLU A 29 -13.08 13.42 14.60
N TYR A 30 -12.35 12.90 15.58
CA TYR A 30 -11.37 11.83 15.39
C TYR A 30 -11.98 10.57 14.77
N THR A 31 -13.15 10.15 15.28
CA THR A 31 -13.86 8.97 14.78
C THR A 31 -14.20 9.07 13.30
N GLN A 32 -14.52 10.27 12.81
CA GLN A 32 -14.80 10.49 11.40
C GLN A 32 -13.49 10.64 10.60
N ALA A 33 -12.51 11.36 11.14
CA ALA A 33 -11.21 11.60 10.52
C ALA A 33 -10.40 10.32 10.28
N ARG A 34 -10.52 9.32 11.16
CA ARG A 34 -9.82 8.03 11.05
C ARG A 34 -10.44 7.07 10.03
N LYS A 35 -11.64 7.35 9.50
CA LYS A 35 -12.31 6.40 8.58
C LYS A 35 -11.46 6.14 7.34
N VAL A 36 -11.43 4.87 6.95
CA VAL A 36 -10.79 4.32 5.75
C VAL A 36 -11.73 3.29 5.14
N PHE A 37 -11.38 2.73 3.99
CA PHE A 37 -12.24 1.79 3.28
C PHE A 37 -12.55 0.52 4.12
N SER A 38 -11.54 -0.02 4.81
CA SER A 38 -11.72 -1.13 5.76
C SER A 38 -12.20 -0.63 7.13
N ALA A 39 -13.46 -0.87 7.45
CA ALA A 39 -14.06 -0.59 8.77
C ALA A 39 -13.65 -1.61 9.85
N SER A 40 -13.06 -2.74 9.46
CA SER A 40 -12.63 -3.80 10.39
C SER A 40 -11.31 -3.54 11.10
N ARG A 41 -10.58 -2.47 10.74
CA ARG A 41 -9.30 -2.12 11.35
C ARG A 41 -9.51 -1.35 12.68
N PRO A 42 -9.21 -1.96 13.84
CA PRO A 42 -9.50 -1.35 15.14
C PRO A 42 -8.45 -0.29 15.56
N ASP A 43 -7.26 -0.35 14.97
CA ASP A 43 -6.06 0.41 15.33
C ASP A 43 -6.28 1.93 15.30
N ASN A 44 -5.74 2.64 16.30
CA ASN A 44 -5.91 4.07 16.52
C ASN A 44 -4.58 4.82 16.37
N PRO A 45 -4.39 5.61 15.30
CA PRO A 45 -3.23 6.48 15.15
C PRO A 45 -3.09 7.46 16.32
N LEU A 46 -1.83 7.73 16.72
CA LEU A 46 -1.48 8.71 17.75
C LEU A 46 -1.99 10.12 17.40
N ALA A 47 -1.96 10.47 16.13
CA ALA A 47 -2.52 11.68 15.57
C ALA A 47 -2.74 11.52 14.06
N ILE A 48 -3.70 12.25 13.53
CA ILE A 48 -3.91 12.40 12.08
C ILE A 48 -3.42 13.79 11.70
N LEU A 49 -2.49 13.88 10.76
CA LEU A 49 -1.80 15.10 10.38
C LEU A 49 -2.17 15.47 8.94
N TYR A 50 -2.48 16.74 8.69
CA TYR A 50 -2.92 17.23 7.38
C TYR A 50 -1.95 18.28 6.83
N PRO A 51 -0.72 17.88 6.44
CA PRO A 51 0.22 18.82 5.84
C PRO A 51 -0.36 19.39 4.54
N GLN A 52 -0.15 20.69 4.31
CA GLN A 52 -0.63 21.41 3.13
C GLN A 52 0.46 21.58 2.07
N THR A 53 1.72 21.33 2.42
CA THR A 53 2.89 21.53 1.55
C THR A 53 3.93 20.43 1.73
N ALA A 54 4.80 20.24 0.73
CA ALA A 54 5.93 19.35 0.86
C ALA A 54 6.89 19.74 2.00
N SER A 55 7.01 21.03 2.32
CA SER A 55 7.83 21.50 3.45
C SER A 55 7.27 21.05 4.81
N GLU A 56 5.94 21.06 4.96
CA GLU A 56 5.28 20.53 6.16
C GLU A 56 5.49 19.01 6.28
N ILE A 57 5.39 18.27 5.18
CA ILE A 57 5.70 16.82 5.18
C ILE A 57 7.16 16.60 5.61
N SER A 58 8.12 17.34 5.07
CA SER A 58 9.55 17.24 5.44
C SER A 58 9.74 17.45 6.94
N THR A 59 9.06 18.46 7.48
CA THR A 59 9.07 18.78 8.91
C THR A 59 8.51 17.63 9.75
N LEU A 60 7.43 16.98 9.30
CA LEU A 60 6.84 15.81 9.97
C LEU A 60 7.74 14.58 9.92
N ILE A 61 8.32 14.25 8.75
CA ILE A 61 9.22 13.10 8.60
C ILE A 61 10.46 13.25 9.49
N LYS A 62 11.09 14.43 9.49
CA LYS A 62 12.25 14.72 10.35
C LYS A 62 11.90 14.62 11.82
N TYR A 63 10.72 15.13 12.22
CA TYR A 63 10.24 15.01 13.59
C TYR A 63 9.98 13.55 13.98
N ALA A 64 9.32 12.79 13.11
CA ALA A 64 9.03 11.39 13.34
C ALA A 64 10.31 10.57 13.51
N LYS A 65 11.30 10.75 12.61
CA LYS A 65 12.62 10.13 12.69
C LYS A 65 13.35 10.49 13.98
N ALA A 66 13.41 11.77 14.34
CA ALA A 66 14.12 12.25 15.54
C ALA A 66 13.51 11.75 16.86
N ASN A 67 12.21 11.42 16.87
CA ASN A 67 11.50 10.96 18.05
C ASN A 67 11.14 9.46 17.99
N ALA A 68 11.67 8.72 17.00
CA ALA A 68 11.35 7.31 16.76
C ALA A 68 9.84 7.03 16.70
N LEU A 69 9.06 7.96 16.14
CA LEU A 69 7.62 7.79 15.97
C LEU A 69 7.34 7.10 14.63
N PRO A 70 6.70 5.92 14.63
CA PRO A 70 6.28 5.30 13.39
C PRO A 70 5.19 6.14 12.72
N PHE A 71 5.11 6.08 11.40
CA PHE A 71 4.10 6.81 10.64
C PHE A 71 3.65 6.04 9.41
N THR A 72 2.44 6.34 8.96
CA THR A 72 1.84 5.87 7.72
C THR A 72 1.44 7.04 6.84
N LEU A 73 1.25 6.76 5.56
CA LEU A 73 0.77 7.72 4.58
C LEU A 73 -0.66 7.36 4.17
N ARG A 74 -1.47 8.39 3.90
CA ARG A 74 -2.84 8.23 3.40
C ARG A 74 -3.13 9.15 2.23
N THR A 75 -3.63 8.54 1.17
CA THR A 75 -4.38 9.23 0.10
C THR A 75 -5.85 8.81 0.18
N GLY A 76 -6.32 7.90 -0.68
CA GLY A 76 -7.72 7.44 -0.66
C GLY A 76 -8.10 6.51 0.49
N GLY A 77 -7.13 5.98 1.26
CA GLY A 77 -7.41 5.05 2.37
C GLY A 77 -8.00 3.70 1.92
N HIS A 78 -7.66 3.25 0.71
CA HIS A 78 -8.23 2.09 0.03
C HIS A 78 -7.46 0.77 0.21
N ASN A 79 -6.45 0.74 1.10
CA ASN A 79 -5.83 -0.54 1.41
C ASN A 79 -6.89 -1.45 2.05
N LEU A 80 -7.09 -2.62 1.44
CA LEU A 80 -8.18 -3.55 1.76
C LEU A 80 -8.08 -4.14 3.18
N GLU A 81 -6.89 -4.12 3.77
CA GLU A 81 -6.67 -4.51 5.17
C GLU A 81 -6.59 -3.30 6.10
N GLY A 82 -6.76 -2.07 5.60
CA GLY A 82 -6.71 -0.85 6.39
C GLY A 82 -5.32 -0.46 6.90
N ARG A 83 -4.23 -0.93 6.26
CA ARG A 83 -2.83 -0.76 6.71
C ARG A 83 -2.34 0.67 6.95
N THR A 84 -3.09 1.67 6.51
CA THR A 84 -2.78 3.08 6.81
C THR A 84 -3.11 3.42 8.27
N LEU A 85 -3.99 2.68 8.94
CA LEU A 85 -4.25 2.84 10.37
C LEU A 85 -3.35 1.89 11.16
N VAL A 86 -2.46 2.46 11.97
CA VAL A 86 -1.57 1.72 12.87
C VAL A 86 -1.64 2.35 14.24
N GLU A 87 -1.75 1.51 15.26
CA GLU A 87 -1.89 1.91 16.65
C GLU A 87 -0.68 2.75 17.08
N ASN A 88 -0.93 3.91 17.69
CA ASN A 88 0.10 4.83 18.17
C ASN A 88 1.09 5.35 17.10
N ALA A 89 0.82 5.18 15.81
CA ALA A 89 1.59 5.78 14.72
C ALA A 89 1.00 7.14 14.30
N LEU A 90 1.81 7.98 13.66
CA LEU A 90 1.31 9.19 12.99
C LEU A 90 0.67 8.82 11.65
N LEU A 91 -0.56 9.27 11.40
CA LEU A 91 -1.19 9.15 10.09
C LEU A 91 -1.02 10.46 9.31
N ILE A 92 -0.15 10.47 8.29
CA ILE A 92 0.09 11.64 7.45
C ILE A 92 -0.83 11.61 6.23
N ASP A 93 -1.77 12.54 6.18
CA ASP A 93 -2.77 12.66 5.12
C ASP A 93 -2.29 13.57 3.99
N LEU A 94 -2.05 12.99 2.82
CA LEU A 94 -1.47 13.69 1.68
C LEU A 94 -2.50 14.41 0.82
N ARG A 95 -3.81 14.28 1.08
CA ARG A 95 -4.87 14.73 0.16
C ARG A 95 -4.88 16.22 -0.16
N ALA A 96 -4.20 17.06 0.63
CA ALA A 96 -4.01 18.47 0.30
C ALA A 96 -3.01 18.71 -0.86
N LEU A 97 -2.14 17.72 -1.15
CA LEU A 97 -1.25 17.70 -2.30
C LEU A 97 -1.98 17.02 -3.47
N ASN A 98 -2.96 17.70 -4.08
CA ASN A 98 -3.80 17.13 -5.13
C ASN A 98 -3.72 17.88 -6.48
N LYS A 99 -2.70 18.74 -6.69
CA LYS A 99 -2.56 19.48 -7.94
C LYS A 99 -2.22 18.57 -9.12
N ILE A 100 -2.73 18.92 -10.29
CA ILE A 100 -2.42 18.28 -11.57
C ILE A 100 -1.98 19.37 -12.56
N SER A 101 -0.91 19.13 -13.30
CA SER A 101 -0.43 20.05 -14.35
C SER A 101 -0.02 19.26 -15.59
N ILE A 102 -0.55 19.65 -16.76
CA ILE A 102 -0.22 19.03 -18.05
C ILE A 102 1.03 19.70 -18.63
N SER A 103 1.91 18.90 -19.24
CA SER A 103 3.10 19.43 -19.93
C SER A 103 2.72 20.25 -21.17
N GLU A 104 3.58 21.18 -21.58
CA GLU A 104 3.33 22.06 -22.74
C GLU A 104 3.05 21.28 -24.03
N ASP A 105 3.72 20.13 -24.23
CA ASP A 105 3.55 19.22 -25.37
C ASP A 105 2.30 18.30 -25.26
N ARG A 106 1.60 18.36 -24.12
CA ARG A 106 0.43 17.55 -23.78
C ARG A 106 0.66 16.04 -23.90
N GLN A 107 1.91 15.58 -23.75
CA GLN A 107 2.26 14.15 -23.73
C GLN A 107 2.34 13.57 -22.31
N SER A 108 2.41 14.44 -21.29
CA SER A 108 2.45 14.03 -19.89
C SER A 108 1.66 14.94 -18.97
N ALA A 109 1.40 14.48 -17.75
CA ALA A 109 0.90 15.28 -16.66
C ALA A 109 1.66 14.95 -15.37
N THR A 110 1.94 15.96 -14.55
CA THR A 110 2.43 15.78 -13.18
C THR A 110 1.23 15.77 -12.24
N ILE A 111 1.09 14.69 -11.47
CA ILE A 111 -0.03 14.43 -10.54
C ILE A 111 0.54 14.29 -9.14
N GLN A 112 0.05 15.09 -8.20
CA GLN A 112 0.52 15.04 -6.82
C GLN A 112 0.04 13.80 -6.04
N GLY A 113 0.80 13.41 -5.01
CA GLY A 113 0.61 12.16 -4.24
C GLY A 113 -0.74 12.02 -3.53
N GLY A 114 -1.41 13.13 -3.25
CA GLY A 114 -2.71 13.20 -2.61
C GLY A 114 -3.91 13.10 -3.56
N THR A 115 -3.70 13.08 -4.87
CA THR A 115 -4.79 13.12 -5.85
C THR A 115 -5.56 11.79 -5.93
N LEU A 116 -6.90 11.87 -5.99
CA LEU A 116 -7.81 10.74 -6.18
C LEU A 116 -8.07 10.45 -7.66
N GLN A 117 -8.50 9.23 -7.99
CA GLN A 117 -8.85 8.83 -9.36
C GLN A 117 -9.88 9.79 -9.99
N GLU A 118 -10.88 10.20 -9.20
CA GLU A 118 -11.93 11.13 -9.64
C GLU A 118 -11.37 12.48 -10.09
N GLU A 119 -10.41 13.03 -9.36
CA GLU A 119 -9.80 14.32 -9.66
C GLU A 119 -8.96 14.23 -10.95
N VAL A 120 -8.18 13.15 -11.11
CA VAL A 120 -7.39 12.90 -12.33
C VAL A 120 -8.31 12.74 -13.54
N GLY A 121 -9.30 11.86 -13.44
CA GLY A 121 -10.23 11.58 -14.53
C GLY A 121 -11.02 12.82 -14.97
N LYS A 122 -11.51 13.62 -14.01
CA LYS A 122 -12.22 14.88 -14.29
C LYS A 122 -11.33 15.89 -14.98
N TYR A 123 -10.15 16.18 -14.42
CA TYR A 123 -9.28 17.22 -14.94
C TYR A 123 -8.75 16.90 -16.35
N LEU A 124 -8.24 15.68 -16.56
CA LEU A 124 -7.73 15.30 -17.88
C LEU A 124 -8.83 15.28 -18.93
N TRP A 125 -10.05 14.83 -18.58
CA TRP A 125 -11.18 14.84 -19.50
C TRP A 125 -11.56 16.25 -19.95
N THR A 126 -11.54 17.25 -19.05
CA THR A 126 -11.79 18.66 -19.43
C THR A 126 -10.76 19.19 -20.43
N GLU A 127 -9.61 18.55 -20.50
CA GLU A 127 -8.50 18.85 -21.40
C GLU A 127 -8.51 17.95 -22.65
N GLY A 128 -9.55 17.12 -22.85
CA GLY A 128 -9.63 16.17 -23.97
C GLY A 128 -8.59 15.05 -23.90
N LEU A 129 -8.04 14.80 -22.70
CA LEU A 129 -6.99 13.84 -22.41
C LEU A 129 -7.50 12.75 -21.46
N GLY A 130 -6.77 11.64 -21.42
CA GLY A 130 -6.93 10.55 -20.47
C GLY A 130 -5.59 9.88 -20.18
N THR A 131 -5.58 9.08 -19.13
CA THR A 131 -4.46 8.19 -18.79
C THR A 131 -5.04 6.94 -18.15
N PRO A 132 -4.33 5.79 -18.11
CA PRO A 132 -4.74 4.68 -17.27
C PRO A 132 -5.05 5.13 -15.83
N ILE A 133 -6.25 4.77 -15.38
CA ILE A 133 -6.77 5.02 -14.03
C ILE A 133 -7.42 3.74 -13.49
N GLY A 134 -7.74 3.71 -12.19
CA GLY A 134 -8.64 2.71 -11.60
C GLY A 134 -10.13 3.06 -11.79
N ALA A 135 -11.02 2.10 -11.59
CA ALA A 135 -12.46 2.30 -11.77
C ALA A 135 -13.16 2.98 -10.57
N VAL A 136 -12.56 2.92 -9.37
CA VAL A 136 -13.18 3.44 -8.15
C VAL A 136 -12.71 4.89 -7.90
N PRO A 137 -13.63 5.88 -7.87
CA PRO A 137 -13.27 7.31 -7.85
C PRO A 137 -12.46 7.75 -6.62
N SER A 138 -12.73 7.14 -5.47
CA SER A 138 -12.12 7.51 -4.18
C SER A 138 -10.75 6.87 -3.92
N VAL A 139 -10.25 6.02 -4.83
CA VAL A 139 -8.90 5.45 -4.75
C VAL A 139 -7.85 6.54 -4.99
N GLY A 140 -6.71 6.48 -4.29
CA GLY A 140 -5.58 7.38 -4.55
C GLY A 140 -4.83 6.98 -5.83
N TYR A 141 -4.63 7.93 -6.76
CA TYR A 141 -4.02 7.66 -8.06
C TYR A 141 -2.58 7.12 -7.93
N VAL A 142 -1.73 7.81 -7.17
CA VAL A 142 -0.31 7.45 -7.03
C VAL A 142 -0.13 6.08 -6.38
N GLY A 143 -0.88 5.80 -5.31
CA GLY A 143 -0.86 4.50 -4.65
C GLY A 143 -1.31 3.36 -5.57
N TRP A 144 -2.33 3.60 -6.40
CA TRP A 144 -2.76 2.64 -7.42
C TRP A 144 -1.71 2.44 -8.51
N ALA A 145 -1.14 3.53 -9.04
CA ALA A 145 -0.21 3.49 -10.16
C ALA A 145 1.11 2.80 -9.78
N MET A 146 1.65 3.05 -8.58
CA MET A 146 2.96 2.54 -8.16
C MET A 146 3.00 1.05 -7.77
N TYR A 147 1.85 0.39 -7.68
CA TYR A 147 1.76 -1.03 -7.31
C TYR A 147 1.35 -1.95 -8.47
N GLY A 148 1.09 -1.39 -9.63
CA GLY A 148 0.64 -2.10 -10.83
C GLY A 148 -0.34 -1.21 -11.56
N GLY A 149 -1.57 -1.15 -11.05
CA GLY A 149 -2.60 -0.25 -11.57
C GLY A 149 -3.37 -0.88 -12.73
N TYR A 150 -4.20 -1.87 -12.40
CA TYR A 150 -5.19 -2.45 -13.32
C TYR A 150 -6.40 -1.52 -13.46
N GLY A 151 -6.98 -1.46 -14.67
CA GLY A 151 -8.15 -0.63 -14.91
C GLY A 151 -8.67 -0.66 -16.35
N PRO A 152 -9.67 0.19 -16.67
CA PRO A 152 -10.42 0.21 -17.93
C PRO A 152 -9.58 0.50 -19.19
N PHE A 153 -8.33 0.94 -19.04
CA PHE A 153 -7.46 1.32 -20.17
C PHE A 153 -6.23 0.41 -20.30
N SER A 154 -6.13 -0.64 -19.48
CA SER A 154 -4.93 -1.49 -19.42
C SER A 154 -4.63 -2.23 -20.73
N SER A 155 -5.66 -2.67 -21.46
CA SER A 155 -5.52 -3.32 -22.77
C SER A 155 -5.06 -2.38 -23.88
N ASN A 156 -5.26 -1.06 -23.73
CA ASN A 156 -4.94 -0.06 -24.73
C ASN A 156 -3.59 0.63 -24.47
N TRP A 157 -3.41 1.15 -23.25
CA TRP A 157 -2.27 2.03 -22.91
C TRP A 157 -1.31 1.43 -21.87
N GLY A 158 -1.63 0.26 -21.32
CA GLY A 158 -0.84 -0.38 -20.27
C GLY A 158 -1.36 -0.11 -18.86
N LEU A 159 -0.67 -0.66 -17.86
CA LEU A 159 -0.96 -0.50 -16.44
C LEU A 159 -0.54 0.88 -15.92
N GLY A 160 -0.95 1.23 -14.70
CA GLY A 160 -0.52 2.45 -14.01
C GLY A 160 1.01 2.59 -13.91
N VAL A 161 1.71 1.50 -13.58
CA VAL A 161 3.19 1.48 -13.52
C VAL A 161 3.85 1.80 -14.86
N ASP A 162 3.18 1.50 -15.98
CA ASP A 162 3.68 1.77 -17.32
C ASP A 162 3.60 3.24 -17.68
N GLN A 163 2.79 4.02 -16.95
CA GLN A 163 2.58 5.43 -17.21
C GLN A 163 3.65 6.30 -16.58
N ILE A 164 4.33 5.81 -15.54
CA ILE A 164 5.27 6.58 -14.72
C ILE A 164 6.52 6.90 -15.54
N LEU A 165 6.70 8.18 -15.89
CA LEU A 165 7.89 8.71 -16.56
C LEU A 165 8.93 9.22 -15.57
N GLY A 166 8.48 9.78 -14.45
CA GLY A 166 9.31 10.39 -13.41
C GLY A 166 8.56 10.52 -12.09
N ALA A 167 9.29 10.85 -11.03
CA ALA A 167 8.72 11.08 -9.71
C ALA A 167 9.56 12.08 -8.92
N THR A 168 8.89 12.93 -8.15
CA THR A 168 9.49 13.71 -7.08
C THR A 168 9.14 13.05 -5.76
N ILE A 169 10.16 12.73 -4.96
CA ILE A 169 9.99 12.00 -3.70
C ILE A 169 10.60 12.75 -2.53
N MET A 170 10.16 12.38 -1.34
CA MET A 170 10.84 12.73 -0.09
C MET A 170 11.56 11.51 0.45
N ASN A 171 12.88 11.63 0.62
CA ASN A 171 13.74 10.56 1.10
C ASN A 171 13.61 10.35 2.64
N PRO A 172 14.28 9.33 3.22
CA PRO A 172 14.23 9.04 4.66
C PRO A 172 14.75 10.17 5.56
N ASP A 173 15.57 11.07 5.03
CA ASP A 173 16.09 12.24 5.74
C ASP A 173 15.16 13.47 5.63
N GLY A 174 14.01 13.30 4.97
CA GLY A 174 13.02 14.35 4.76
C GLY A 174 13.46 15.36 3.70
N GLU A 175 14.36 15.01 2.79
CA GLU A 175 14.80 15.86 1.68
C GLU A 175 13.99 15.56 0.42
N ILE A 176 13.71 16.59 -0.36
CA ILE A 176 12.99 16.46 -1.63
C ILE A 176 13.99 16.20 -2.74
N VAL A 177 13.84 15.08 -3.43
CA VAL A 177 14.73 14.65 -4.52
C VAL A 177 13.93 14.16 -5.72
N THR A 178 14.50 14.32 -6.91
CA THR A 178 13.99 13.64 -8.11
C THR A 178 14.44 12.19 -8.09
N ALA A 179 13.52 11.26 -8.33
CA ALA A 179 13.85 9.84 -8.42
C ALA A 179 14.76 9.59 -9.63
N ASP A 180 15.92 8.98 -9.39
CA ASP A 180 16.79 8.51 -10.46
C ASP A 180 16.23 7.23 -11.12
N LYS A 181 16.96 6.67 -12.09
CA LYS A 181 16.53 5.44 -12.79
C LYS A 181 16.35 4.24 -11.86
N THR A 182 17.19 4.14 -10.84
CA THR A 182 17.20 3.03 -9.87
C THR A 182 15.98 3.10 -8.97
N ILE A 183 15.68 4.29 -8.44
CA ILE A 183 14.48 4.50 -7.61
C ILE A 183 13.21 4.42 -8.45
N LEU A 184 13.21 4.90 -9.70
CA LEU A 184 12.06 4.75 -10.61
C LEU A 184 11.76 3.28 -10.92
N GLN A 185 12.77 2.41 -11.02
CA GLN A 185 12.55 0.97 -11.14
C GLN A 185 11.76 0.41 -9.95
N GLY A 186 12.14 0.80 -8.73
CA GLY A 186 11.46 0.40 -7.50
C GLY A 186 10.05 0.98 -7.39
N ILE A 187 9.86 2.26 -7.73
CA ILE A 187 8.55 2.91 -7.72
C ILE A 187 7.56 2.21 -8.64
N ARG A 188 8.00 1.68 -9.78
CA ARG A 188 7.17 0.89 -10.68
C ARG A 188 6.97 -0.54 -10.16
N GLY A 189 6.22 -0.67 -9.07
CA GLY A 189 5.75 -1.93 -8.49
C GLY A 189 5.83 -1.99 -6.96
N ALA A 190 6.69 -1.20 -6.33
CA ALA A 190 6.91 -1.20 -4.88
C ALA A 190 7.07 0.21 -4.29
N GLY A 191 6.39 1.21 -4.86
CA GLY A 191 6.64 2.63 -4.57
C GLY A 191 6.56 3.07 -3.11
N GLY A 192 5.79 2.38 -2.27
CA GLY A 192 5.70 2.70 -0.84
C GLY A 192 7.05 2.63 -0.11
N LEU A 193 7.97 1.79 -0.61
CA LEU A 193 9.28 1.57 0.00
C LEU A 193 10.26 2.73 -0.18
N PHE A 194 10.01 3.59 -1.17
CA PHE A 194 10.95 4.59 -1.68
C PHE A 194 10.57 6.03 -1.29
N GLY A 195 9.95 6.17 -0.13
CA GLY A 195 9.65 7.44 0.51
C GLY A 195 8.28 8.03 0.20
N VAL A 196 8.09 9.31 0.53
CA VAL A 196 6.83 10.00 0.22
C VAL A 196 6.86 10.42 -1.23
N ILE A 197 6.07 9.79 -2.10
CA ILE A 197 5.90 10.25 -3.48
C ILE A 197 5.07 11.53 -3.45
N LEU A 198 5.70 12.67 -3.72
CA LEU A 198 5.07 13.99 -3.73
C LEU A 198 4.32 14.22 -5.04
N ASP A 199 4.88 13.73 -6.15
CA ASP A 199 4.24 13.71 -7.46
C ASP A 199 4.81 12.63 -8.37
N LEU A 200 3.98 12.20 -9.32
CA LEU A 200 4.36 11.37 -10.47
C LEU A 200 4.16 12.17 -11.75
N THR A 201 5.14 12.13 -12.65
CA THR A 201 4.94 12.51 -14.05
C THR A 201 4.48 11.27 -14.82
N VAL A 202 3.30 11.33 -15.43
CA VAL A 202 2.69 10.21 -16.15
C VAL A 202 2.35 10.55 -17.59
N LYS A 203 2.35 9.55 -18.47
CA LYS A 203 1.86 9.69 -19.85
C LYS A 203 0.38 10.06 -19.87
N VAL A 204 -0.02 10.89 -20.83
CA VAL A 204 -1.43 11.19 -21.14
C VAL A 204 -1.68 11.01 -22.64
N TYR A 205 -2.94 10.74 -22.98
CA TYR A 205 -3.35 10.34 -24.31
C TYR A 205 -4.61 11.12 -24.72
N PRO A 206 -4.80 11.43 -26.01
CA PRO A 206 -6.08 11.96 -26.48
C PRO A 206 -7.22 11.00 -26.16
N LEU A 207 -8.27 11.51 -25.52
CA LEU A 207 -9.49 10.77 -25.20
C LEU A 207 -10.72 11.66 -25.46
N PRO A 208 -11.07 11.94 -26.72
CA PRO A 208 -12.16 12.87 -27.04
C PRO A 208 -13.54 12.25 -26.82
N ASN A 209 -13.65 10.93 -26.87
CA ASN A 209 -14.89 10.18 -26.74
C ASN A 209 -14.67 8.98 -25.82
N LEU A 210 -15.73 8.57 -25.12
CA LEU A 210 -15.76 7.37 -24.30
C LEU A 210 -17.11 6.69 -24.48
N LEU A 211 -17.07 5.40 -24.81
CA LEU A 211 -18.26 4.55 -24.80
C LEU A 211 -18.09 3.57 -23.64
N ALA A 212 -18.99 3.61 -22.66
CA ALA A 212 -18.87 2.76 -21.48
C ALA A 212 -20.24 2.45 -20.86
N GLY A 213 -20.30 1.35 -20.11
CA GLY A 213 -21.52 0.94 -19.41
C GLY A 213 -21.43 -0.51 -18.93
N GLY A 214 -22.54 -1.03 -18.44
CA GLY A 214 -22.65 -2.42 -18.01
C GLY A 214 -23.46 -3.25 -19.02
N ILE A 215 -23.00 -4.45 -19.30
CA ILE A 215 -23.76 -5.48 -20.01
C ILE A 215 -24.08 -6.56 -18.99
N PHE A 216 -25.34 -6.62 -18.54
CA PHE A 216 -25.81 -7.57 -17.54
C PHE A 216 -26.64 -8.66 -18.20
N PHE A 217 -26.46 -9.90 -17.73
CA PHE A 217 -27.04 -11.09 -18.31
C PHE A 217 -28.09 -11.72 -17.38
N GLU A 218 -28.98 -12.52 -17.95
CA GLU A 218 -29.96 -13.28 -17.19
C GLU A 218 -29.25 -14.14 -16.13
N SER A 219 -29.54 -13.89 -14.85
CA SER A 219 -28.78 -14.40 -13.70
C SER A 219 -29.62 -15.30 -12.77
N SER A 220 -30.80 -15.76 -13.23
CA SER A 220 -31.63 -16.69 -12.47
C SER A 220 -30.93 -18.04 -12.21
N ASP A 221 -30.09 -18.48 -13.16
CA ASP A 221 -29.10 -19.55 -13.00
C ASP A 221 -27.70 -18.98 -13.21
N ILE A 222 -27.18 -18.26 -12.20
CA ILE A 222 -25.90 -17.55 -12.30
C ILE A 222 -24.71 -18.48 -12.55
N GLU A 223 -24.75 -19.72 -12.05
CA GLU A 223 -23.70 -20.72 -12.32
C GLU A 223 -23.64 -21.02 -13.82
N LYS A 224 -24.79 -21.37 -14.40
CA LYS A 224 -24.89 -21.68 -15.83
C LYS A 224 -24.51 -20.48 -16.68
N THR A 225 -25.01 -19.29 -16.37
CA THR A 225 -24.70 -18.07 -17.13
C THR A 225 -23.19 -17.76 -17.10
N PHE A 226 -22.54 -17.88 -15.94
CA PHE A 226 -21.09 -17.64 -15.83
C PHE A 226 -20.27 -18.65 -16.64
N VAL A 227 -20.65 -19.95 -16.57
CA VAL A 227 -19.98 -21.02 -17.31
C VAL A 227 -20.17 -20.85 -18.82
N ASP A 228 -21.40 -20.63 -19.27
CA ASP A 228 -21.73 -20.47 -20.68
C ASP A 228 -21.08 -19.23 -21.28
N PHE A 229 -21.07 -18.11 -20.53
CA PHE A 229 -20.40 -16.89 -20.97
C PHE A 229 -18.91 -17.13 -21.20
N ASN A 230 -18.21 -17.76 -20.25
CA ASN A 230 -16.78 -17.96 -20.40
C ASN A 230 -16.44 -18.97 -21.53
N ALA A 231 -17.30 -19.95 -21.79
CA ALA A 231 -17.17 -20.83 -22.96
C ALA A 231 -17.39 -20.08 -24.29
N ALA A 232 -18.43 -19.24 -24.36
CA ALA A 232 -18.72 -18.41 -25.53
C ALA A 232 -17.63 -17.35 -25.76
N TYR A 233 -17.12 -16.75 -24.68
CA TYR A 233 -16.03 -15.78 -24.72
C TYR A 233 -14.73 -16.42 -25.21
N GLN A 234 -14.40 -17.62 -24.75
CA GLN A 234 -13.24 -18.35 -25.28
C GLN A 234 -13.40 -18.64 -26.78
N SER A 235 -14.58 -19.08 -27.23
CA SER A 235 -14.86 -19.31 -28.65
C SER A 235 -14.73 -18.04 -29.50
N LEU A 236 -15.11 -16.88 -28.93
CA LEU A 236 -14.88 -15.57 -29.55
C LEU A 236 -13.38 -15.27 -29.66
N LEU A 237 -12.59 -15.50 -28.62
CA LEU A 237 -11.13 -15.29 -28.64
C LEU A 237 -10.41 -16.20 -29.65
N ASP A 238 -10.94 -17.40 -29.89
CA ASP A 238 -10.38 -18.35 -30.86
C ASP A 238 -10.61 -17.92 -32.32
N THR A 239 -11.61 -17.06 -32.56
CA THR A 239 -12.04 -16.64 -33.90
C THR A 239 -11.72 -15.19 -34.22
N GLU A 240 -11.63 -14.34 -33.20
CA GLU A 240 -11.41 -12.90 -33.36
C GLU A 240 -10.45 -12.34 -32.31
N SER A 241 -9.58 -11.43 -32.76
CA SER A 241 -8.72 -10.67 -31.85
C SER A 241 -9.45 -9.44 -31.31
N LEU A 242 -9.46 -9.27 -29.98
CA LEU A 242 -10.07 -8.10 -29.35
C LEU A 242 -9.24 -6.83 -29.59
N PRO A 243 -9.85 -5.72 -30.07
CA PRO A 243 -9.14 -4.46 -30.25
C PRO A 243 -8.54 -3.97 -28.92
N PRO A 244 -7.33 -3.38 -28.90
CA PRO A 244 -6.73 -2.84 -27.68
C PRO A 244 -7.62 -1.83 -26.94
N GLN A 245 -8.44 -1.07 -27.66
CA GLN A 245 -9.34 -0.04 -27.12
C GLN A 245 -10.53 -0.61 -26.34
N LEU A 246 -10.83 -1.90 -26.51
CA LEU A 246 -11.89 -2.60 -25.81
C LEU A 246 -11.39 -3.11 -24.46
N THR A 247 -12.09 -2.82 -23.38
CA THR A 247 -11.89 -3.46 -22.08
C THR A 247 -13.19 -4.10 -21.64
N LEU A 248 -13.07 -5.35 -21.22
CA LEU A 248 -14.15 -6.15 -20.66
C LEU A 248 -13.70 -6.62 -19.28
N GLN A 249 -14.38 -6.13 -18.25
CA GLN A 249 -14.14 -6.53 -16.87
C GLN A 249 -15.38 -7.29 -16.40
N GLN A 250 -15.27 -8.61 -16.25
CA GLN A 250 -16.38 -9.40 -15.72
C GLN A 250 -16.62 -9.02 -14.25
N MET A 251 -17.88 -8.98 -13.84
CA MET A 251 -18.26 -8.67 -12.47
C MET A 251 -19.51 -9.45 -12.04
N VAL A 252 -19.54 -9.81 -10.77
CA VAL A 252 -20.74 -10.28 -10.08
C VAL A 252 -20.97 -9.37 -8.89
N VAL A 253 -22.16 -8.77 -8.85
CA VAL A 253 -22.53 -7.79 -7.83
C VAL A 253 -23.88 -8.14 -7.23
N ASN A 254 -24.10 -7.72 -5.99
CA ASN A 254 -25.42 -7.75 -5.36
C ASN A 254 -26.17 -6.45 -5.66
N ALA A 255 -27.38 -6.57 -6.23
CA ALA A 255 -28.27 -5.45 -6.54
C ALA A 255 -29.69 -5.75 -6.01
N PRO A 256 -30.62 -4.78 -6.04
CA PRO A 256 -31.98 -5.01 -5.55
C PRO A 256 -32.70 -6.24 -6.13
N PRO A 257 -32.53 -6.61 -7.41
CA PRO A 257 -33.10 -7.85 -7.97
C PRO A 257 -32.41 -9.15 -7.52
N GLY A 258 -31.26 -9.08 -6.84
CA GLY A 258 -30.43 -10.20 -6.43
C GLY A 258 -29.01 -10.13 -6.99
N ARG A 259 -28.38 -11.30 -7.12
CA ARG A 259 -27.03 -11.43 -7.70
C ARG A 259 -27.11 -11.24 -9.21
N MET A 260 -26.27 -10.35 -9.75
CA MET A 260 -26.22 -10.09 -11.18
C MET A 260 -24.82 -10.35 -11.70
N TYR A 261 -24.72 -11.19 -12.73
CA TYR A 261 -23.52 -11.33 -13.53
C TYR A 261 -23.55 -10.35 -14.70
N GLY A 262 -22.43 -9.69 -14.95
CA GLY A 262 -22.28 -8.78 -16.07
C GLY A 262 -20.84 -8.49 -16.42
N VAL A 263 -20.67 -7.62 -17.40
CA VAL A 263 -19.38 -7.10 -17.86
C VAL A 263 -19.43 -5.59 -17.82
N SER A 264 -18.48 -4.98 -17.13
CA SER A 264 -18.17 -3.56 -17.30
C SER A 264 -17.41 -3.40 -18.61
N PHE A 265 -18.03 -2.67 -19.53
CA PHE A 265 -17.56 -2.44 -20.89
C PHE A 265 -16.98 -1.03 -20.97
N VAL A 266 -15.77 -0.92 -21.54
CA VAL A 266 -15.17 0.36 -21.91
C VAL A 266 -14.59 0.26 -23.31
N TRP A 267 -14.87 1.27 -24.12
CA TRP A 267 -14.23 1.51 -25.40
C TRP A 267 -13.61 2.90 -25.42
N SER A 268 -12.29 2.93 -25.49
CA SER A 268 -11.48 4.17 -25.49
C SER A 268 -11.02 4.59 -26.90
N GLY A 269 -11.61 4.02 -27.94
CA GLY A 269 -11.29 4.32 -29.33
C GLY A 269 -12.10 5.49 -29.88
N SER A 270 -11.54 6.21 -30.84
CA SER A 270 -12.26 7.30 -31.52
C SER A 270 -13.41 6.81 -32.42
N ASP A 271 -13.32 5.58 -32.92
CA ASP A 271 -14.39 4.93 -33.69
C ASP A 271 -15.46 4.35 -32.75
N VAL A 272 -16.45 5.17 -32.40
CA VAL A 272 -17.55 4.78 -31.52
C VAL A 272 -18.47 3.73 -32.16
N GLN A 273 -18.53 3.66 -33.50
CA GLN A 273 -19.36 2.68 -34.20
C GLN A 273 -18.81 1.27 -34.05
N GLU A 274 -17.49 1.11 -34.18
CA GLU A 274 -16.82 -0.15 -33.87
C GLU A 274 -16.99 -0.52 -32.39
N GLY A 275 -16.89 0.45 -31.49
CA GLY A 275 -17.21 0.25 -30.07
C GLY A 275 -18.63 -0.29 -29.84
N GLN A 276 -19.64 0.29 -30.51
CA GLN A 276 -21.02 -0.18 -30.41
C GLN A 276 -21.17 -1.60 -30.97
N ARG A 277 -20.52 -1.92 -32.11
CA ARG A 277 -20.51 -3.27 -32.68
C ARG A 277 -19.95 -4.30 -31.69
N TRP A 278 -18.90 -3.96 -30.95
CA TRP A 278 -18.37 -4.83 -29.89
C TRP A 278 -19.33 -4.96 -28.71
N SER A 279 -19.97 -3.87 -28.28
CA SER A 279 -20.99 -3.92 -27.24
C SER A 279 -22.12 -4.89 -27.62
N ASP A 280 -22.67 -4.73 -28.83
CA ASP A 280 -23.75 -5.58 -29.35
C ASP A 280 -23.30 -7.05 -29.44
N LYS A 281 -22.08 -7.30 -29.91
CA LYS A 281 -21.51 -8.65 -29.98
C LYS A 281 -21.39 -9.29 -28.59
N ILE A 282 -20.81 -8.59 -27.61
CA ILE A 282 -20.67 -9.13 -26.24
C ILE A 282 -22.03 -9.38 -25.60
N ALA A 283 -23.02 -8.52 -25.88
CA ALA A 283 -24.39 -8.69 -25.41
C ALA A 283 -25.09 -9.95 -25.95
N THR A 284 -24.58 -10.60 -27.01
CA THR A 284 -25.14 -11.83 -27.58
C THR A 284 -24.49 -13.12 -27.08
N LEU A 285 -23.43 -13.06 -26.26
CA LEU A 285 -22.69 -14.25 -25.82
C LEU A 285 -23.57 -15.20 -24.99
N VAL A 286 -24.46 -14.66 -24.18
CA VAL A 286 -25.47 -15.37 -23.38
C VAL A 286 -26.74 -14.51 -23.29
N PRO A 287 -27.89 -15.04 -22.81
CA PRO A 287 -29.13 -14.26 -22.73
C PRO A 287 -28.95 -12.93 -22.00
N LEU A 288 -29.22 -11.83 -22.71
CA LEU A 288 -29.09 -10.48 -22.22
C LEU A 288 -30.25 -10.11 -21.28
N MET A 289 -29.94 -9.48 -20.16
CA MET A 289 -30.93 -8.81 -19.30
C MET A 289 -31.00 -7.32 -19.65
N VAL A 290 -29.86 -6.62 -19.64
CA VAL A 290 -29.79 -5.21 -19.96
C VAL A 290 -28.40 -4.82 -20.48
N ASN A 291 -28.36 -3.98 -21.50
CA ASN A 291 -27.14 -3.34 -21.99
C ASN A 291 -27.28 -1.81 -21.79
N THR A 292 -26.42 -1.23 -20.96
CA THR A 292 -26.40 0.21 -20.67
C THR A 292 -25.23 0.95 -21.33
N VAL A 293 -24.48 0.29 -22.22
CA VAL A 293 -23.34 0.88 -22.91
C VAL A 293 -23.82 2.04 -23.78
N ALA A 294 -23.30 3.22 -23.50
CA ALA A 294 -23.62 4.46 -24.20
C ALA A 294 -22.42 5.41 -24.20
N ALA A 295 -22.49 6.44 -25.05
CA ALA A 295 -21.52 7.52 -25.00
C ALA A 295 -21.63 8.22 -23.64
N THR A 296 -20.50 8.45 -22.99
CA THR A 296 -20.43 9.07 -21.67
C THR A 296 -19.15 9.87 -21.51
N THR A 297 -18.97 10.46 -20.33
CA THR A 297 -17.78 11.21 -19.94
C THR A 297 -17.04 10.47 -18.83
N MET A 298 -15.72 10.71 -18.69
CA MET A 298 -14.97 10.15 -17.56
C MET A 298 -15.58 10.50 -16.18
N PRO A 299 -16.01 11.75 -15.91
CA PRO A 299 -16.68 12.09 -14.65
C PRO A 299 -17.95 11.27 -14.38
N GLU A 300 -18.82 11.11 -15.38
CA GLU A 300 -20.07 10.36 -15.23
C GLU A 300 -19.81 8.86 -15.03
N TRP A 301 -18.88 8.29 -15.80
CA TRP A 301 -18.49 6.89 -15.66
C TRP A 301 -17.89 6.61 -14.28
N LEU A 302 -17.00 7.47 -13.77
CA LEU A 302 -16.43 7.34 -12.43
C LEU A 302 -17.48 7.49 -11.33
N ALA A 303 -18.41 8.44 -11.47
CA ALA A 303 -19.52 8.61 -10.53
C ALA A 303 -20.43 7.37 -10.52
N GLY A 304 -20.75 6.81 -11.69
CA GLY A 304 -21.52 5.57 -11.83
C GLY A 304 -20.86 4.39 -11.11
N ASN A 305 -19.57 4.17 -11.31
CA ASN A 305 -18.81 3.13 -10.60
C ASN A 305 -18.76 3.39 -9.09
N GLY A 306 -18.63 4.66 -8.66
CA GLY A 306 -18.66 5.04 -7.25
C GLY A 306 -19.95 4.63 -6.52
N HIS A 307 -21.10 4.60 -7.21
CA HIS A 307 -22.36 4.15 -6.63
C HIS A 307 -22.47 2.63 -6.47
N LEU A 308 -21.66 1.86 -7.21
CA LEU A 308 -21.64 0.39 -7.13
C LEU A 308 -20.77 -0.12 -5.99
N VAL A 309 -19.87 0.71 -5.46
CA VAL A 309 -18.90 0.33 -4.44
C VAL A 309 -19.30 0.95 -3.10
N PRO A 310 -19.47 0.15 -2.03
CA PRO A 310 -19.73 0.70 -0.70
C PRO A 310 -18.62 1.67 -0.25
N ALA A 311 -18.98 2.71 0.50
CA ALA A 311 -18.00 3.65 1.03
C ALA A 311 -17.03 3.00 2.03
N THR A 312 -17.50 1.99 2.76
CA THR A 312 -16.74 1.23 3.76
C THR A 312 -17.22 -0.21 3.81
N VAL A 313 -16.32 -1.13 4.12
CA VAL A 313 -16.61 -2.56 4.26
C VAL A 313 -15.99 -3.15 5.52
N TYR A 314 -16.61 -4.21 6.04
CA TYR A 314 -16.13 -5.06 7.11
C TYR A 314 -15.63 -6.39 6.55
N GLY A 315 -14.73 -7.01 7.30
CA GLY A 315 -14.06 -8.27 7.00
C GLY A 315 -12.58 -8.06 6.65
N SER A 316 -11.94 -9.17 6.37
CA SER A 316 -10.57 -9.33 5.89
C SER A 316 -10.52 -10.23 4.65
N GLY A 317 -11.65 -10.41 3.98
CA GLY A 317 -11.84 -11.36 2.90
C GLY A 317 -11.38 -10.87 1.52
N ASN A 318 -10.37 -10.00 1.42
CA ASN A 318 -9.76 -9.76 0.12
C ASN A 318 -8.96 -10.98 -0.29
N PHE A 319 -9.24 -11.53 -1.46
CA PHE A 319 -8.39 -12.58 -2.04
C PHE A 319 -8.16 -12.28 -3.50
N THR A 320 -6.93 -12.56 -3.94
CA THR A 320 -6.58 -12.49 -5.35
C THR A 320 -5.74 -13.69 -5.75
N HIS A 321 -6.06 -14.26 -6.90
CA HIS A 321 -5.22 -15.14 -7.67
C HIS A 321 -5.34 -14.72 -9.14
N SER A 322 -4.25 -14.81 -9.86
CA SER A 322 -4.29 -14.68 -11.32
C SER A 322 -4.27 -16.06 -11.95
N VAL A 323 -5.04 -16.24 -13.02
CA VAL A 323 -5.04 -17.46 -13.83
C VAL A 323 -4.71 -17.15 -15.28
N HIS A 324 -3.99 -18.03 -15.97
CA HIS A 324 -3.70 -17.83 -17.39
C HIS A 324 -4.98 -17.87 -18.24
N SER A 325 -5.96 -18.69 -17.83
CA SER A 325 -7.25 -18.79 -18.51
C SER A 325 -8.40 -19.10 -17.54
N ILE A 326 -9.61 -18.65 -17.89
CA ILE A 326 -10.84 -19.13 -17.24
C ILE A 326 -11.28 -20.41 -17.97
N SER A 327 -10.59 -21.51 -17.66
CA SER A 327 -10.88 -22.83 -18.25
C SER A 327 -12.30 -23.30 -17.89
N PRO A 328 -12.84 -24.32 -18.56
CA PRO A 328 -14.11 -24.92 -18.14
C PRO A 328 -14.11 -25.41 -16.69
N ALA A 329 -12.97 -25.84 -16.15
CA ALA A 329 -12.87 -26.30 -14.77
C ALA A 329 -12.90 -25.13 -13.78
N VAL A 330 -12.13 -24.06 -14.05
CA VAL A 330 -12.16 -22.82 -13.28
C VAL A 330 -13.55 -22.18 -13.33
N ALA A 331 -14.16 -22.12 -14.51
CA ALA A 331 -15.51 -21.56 -14.69
C ALA A 331 -16.56 -22.29 -13.85
N ARG A 332 -16.50 -23.63 -13.78
CA ARG A 332 -17.41 -24.43 -12.94
C ARG A 332 -17.20 -24.19 -11.45
N VAL A 333 -15.94 -24.05 -11.00
CA VAL A 333 -15.65 -23.74 -9.58
C VAL A 333 -16.25 -22.39 -9.21
N ILE A 334 -15.94 -21.35 -9.97
CA ILE A 334 -16.45 -19.99 -9.72
C ILE A 334 -17.98 -19.99 -9.82
N GLY A 335 -18.55 -20.49 -10.92
CA GLY A 335 -19.99 -20.54 -11.15
C GLY A 335 -20.75 -21.21 -10.00
N ARG A 336 -20.30 -22.39 -9.55
CA ARG A 336 -20.90 -23.08 -8.39
C ARG A 336 -20.90 -22.21 -7.14
N ARG A 337 -19.77 -21.56 -6.84
CA ARG A 337 -19.61 -20.70 -5.66
C ARG A 337 -20.42 -19.41 -5.76
N LEU A 338 -20.70 -18.90 -6.97
CA LEU A 338 -21.57 -17.74 -7.16
C LEU A 338 -23.02 -18.00 -6.70
N ARG A 339 -23.50 -19.25 -6.74
CA ARG A 339 -24.82 -19.62 -6.17
C ARG A 339 -24.90 -19.40 -4.66
N ASP A 340 -23.78 -19.50 -3.98
CA ASP A 340 -23.66 -19.40 -2.53
C ASP A 340 -23.07 -18.05 -2.10
N MET A 341 -22.84 -17.11 -3.03
CA MET A 341 -22.31 -15.79 -2.72
C MET A 341 -23.23 -15.04 -1.77
N PRO A 342 -22.77 -14.58 -0.59
CA PRO A 342 -23.61 -13.82 0.32
C PRO A 342 -24.29 -12.60 -0.33
N GLN A 343 -25.53 -12.33 0.06
CA GLN A 343 -26.32 -11.20 -0.46
C GLN A 343 -25.99 -9.90 0.28
N ASP A 344 -24.78 -9.40 0.06
CA ASP A 344 -24.32 -8.14 0.64
C ASP A 344 -23.59 -7.30 -0.45
N PRO A 345 -23.83 -5.98 -0.55
CA PRO A 345 -23.17 -5.12 -1.55
C PRO A 345 -21.63 -5.08 -1.47
N GLY A 346 -21.03 -5.43 -0.33
CA GLY A 346 -19.58 -5.56 -0.16
C GLY A 346 -19.03 -6.90 -0.66
N THR A 347 -19.88 -7.91 -0.86
CA THR A 347 -19.47 -9.21 -1.40
C THR A 347 -19.55 -9.17 -2.93
N MET A 348 -18.41 -9.28 -3.60
CA MET A 348 -18.32 -9.12 -5.05
C MET A 348 -17.25 -10.02 -5.65
N LEU A 349 -17.40 -10.32 -6.95
CA LEU A 349 -16.33 -10.87 -7.78
C LEU A 349 -16.07 -9.88 -8.92
N SER A 350 -14.80 -9.58 -9.18
CA SER A 350 -14.39 -8.89 -10.40
C SER A 350 -13.22 -9.61 -11.07
N ILE A 351 -13.17 -9.57 -12.39
CA ILE A 351 -12.11 -10.23 -13.16
C ILE A 351 -11.53 -9.24 -14.16
N HIS A 352 -10.24 -8.95 -14.00
CA HIS A 352 -9.48 -8.08 -14.89
C HIS A 352 -8.72 -8.94 -15.89
N GLN A 353 -8.95 -8.72 -17.18
CA GLN A 353 -8.17 -9.39 -18.23
C GLN A 353 -6.95 -8.54 -18.61
N LEU A 354 -5.75 -9.08 -18.38
CA LEU A 354 -4.51 -8.46 -18.83
C LEU A 354 -4.15 -8.96 -20.23
N ARG A 355 -3.96 -8.02 -21.17
CA ARG A 355 -3.64 -8.32 -22.58
C ARG A 355 -3.04 -7.10 -23.28
N GLY A 356 -2.54 -7.29 -24.49
CA GLY A 356 -2.02 -6.16 -25.28
C GLY A 356 -0.76 -5.57 -24.63
N PRO A 357 -0.58 -4.23 -24.61
CA PRO A 357 0.62 -3.59 -24.05
C PRO A 357 0.86 -3.87 -22.56
N SER A 358 -0.20 -4.08 -21.76
CA SER A 358 -0.05 -4.34 -20.32
C SER A 358 0.52 -5.73 -20.00
N ALA A 359 0.31 -6.69 -20.89
CA ALA A 359 0.77 -8.08 -20.78
C ALA A 359 2.11 -8.35 -21.51
N LYS A 360 2.87 -7.30 -21.83
CA LYS A 360 4.15 -7.40 -22.53
C LYS A 360 5.30 -6.84 -21.68
N PRO A 361 6.54 -7.29 -21.91
CA PRO A 361 7.73 -6.62 -21.39
C PRO A 361 7.72 -5.13 -21.77
N GLN A 362 8.19 -4.30 -20.85
CA GLN A 362 8.31 -2.84 -21.06
C GLN A 362 9.77 -2.47 -21.33
N ASP A 363 9.99 -1.40 -22.09
CA ASP A 363 11.33 -0.88 -22.41
C ASP A 363 12.00 -0.18 -21.21
N HIS A 364 11.31 -0.08 -20.08
CA HIS A 364 11.79 0.53 -18.86
C HIS A 364 11.84 -0.47 -17.71
N ALA A 365 12.84 -0.33 -16.84
CA ALA A 365 12.96 -1.17 -15.65
C ALA A 365 11.75 -0.96 -14.70
N SER A 366 11.29 -2.06 -14.10
CA SER A 366 10.18 -2.14 -13.16
C SER A 366 10.34 -3.39 -12.30
N VAL A 367 9.89 -3.34 -11.05
CA VAL A 367 9.81 -4.51 -10.16
C VAL A 367 8.45 -5.21 -10.24
N PHE A 368 7.50 -4.70 -11.03
CA PHE A 368 6.22 -5.35 -11.28
C PHE A 368 6.38 -6.47 -12.32
N VAL A 369 6.12 -7.71 -11.91
CA VAL A 369 6.50 -8.92 -12.66
C VAL A 369 5.37 -9.61 -13.44
N ALA A 370 4.09 -9.34 -13.11
CA ALA A 370 2.95 -10.00 -13.74
C ALA A 370 2.70 -9.48 -15.17
N ARG A 371 3.58 -9.84 -16.12
CA ARG A 371 3.67 -9.31 -17.49
C ARG A 371 3.43 -10.38 -18.54
N GLU A 372 2.34 -11.09 -18.39
CA GLU A 372 1.87 -12.10 -19.33
C GLU A 372 0.34 -12.07 -19.42
N PRO A 373 -0.28 -12.58 -20.51
CA PRO A 373 -1.73 -12.64 -20.61
C PRO A 373 -2.32 -13.49 -19.49
N HIS A 374 -3.26 -12.92 -18.74
CA HIS A 374 -3.92 -13.60 -17.62
C HIS A 374 -5.23 -12.90 -17.23
N PHE A 375 -5.96 -13.52 -16.33
CA PHE A 375 -7.13 -12.99 -15.64
C PHE A 375 -6.81 -12.84 -14.16
N MET A 376 -6.75 -11.61 -13.66
CA MET A 376 -6.59 -11.33 -12.24
C MET A 376 -7.98 -11.36 -11.59
N LEU A 377 -8.15 -12.29 -10.66
CA LEU A 377 -9.40 -12.45 -9.91
C LEU A 377 -9.34 -11.56 -8.67
N GLU A 378 -10.31 -10.67 -8.57
CA GLU A 378 -10.58 -9.82 -7.43
C GLU A 378 -11.80 -10.41 -6.71
N ILE A 379 -11.52 -11.25 -5.70
CA ILE A 379 -12.54 -11.97 -4.94
C ILE A 379 -12.72 -11.23 -3.62
N LEU A 380 -13.83 -10.51 -3.50
CA LEU A 380 -14.13 -9.62 -2.38
C LEU A 380 -15.11 -10.31 -1.43
N GLY A 381 -14.57 -11.02 -0.44
CA GLY A 381 -15.31 -11.62 0.67
C GLY A 381 -15.59 -10.63 1.80
N TYR A 382 -16.03 -9.43 1.46
CA TYR A 382 -16.36 -8.38 2.41
C TYR A 382 -17.87 -8.25 2.61
N ALA A 383 -18.26 -7.50 3.64
CA ALA A 383 -19.66 -7.16 3.89
C ALA A 383 -19.82 -5.70 4.31
N THR A 384 -20.99 -5.12 4.06
CA THR A 384 -21.37 -3.78 4.54
C THR A 384 -21.86 -3.80 5.99
N VAL A 385 -22.17 -4.98 6.51
CA VAL A 385 -22.55 -5.23 7.90
C VAL A 385 -21.66 -6.32 8.52
N GLN A 386 -21.35 -6.19 9.81
CA GLN A 386 -20.35 -7.03 10.46
C GLN A 386 -20.79 -8.50 10.57
N GLU A 387 -22.08 -8.76 10.65
CA GLU A 387 -22.69 -10.08 10.86
C GLU A 387 -22.48 -11.05 9.69
N VAL A 388 -22.33 -10.52 8.47
CA VAL A 388 -22.19 -11.31 7.24
C VAL A 388 -20.73 -11.62 6.90
N THR A 389 -19.78 -10.95 7.58
CA THR A 389 -18.34 -11.04 7.27
C THR A 389 -17.79 -12.46 7.25
N VAL A 390 -18.13 -13.30 8.25
CA VAL A 390 -17.63 -14.68 8.34
C VAL A 390 -18.12 -15.53 7.15
N GLU A 391 -19.34 -15.31 6.68
CA GLU A 391 -19.89 -16.02 5.52
C GLU A 391 -19.21 -15.56 4.23
N ALA A 392 -19.03 -14.25 4.06
CA ALA A 392 -18.37 -13.65 2.91
C ALA A 392 -16.90 -14.06 2.79
N GLU A 393 -16.17 -14.06 3.92
CA GLU A 393 -14.78 -14.54 3.98
C GLU A 393 -14.70 -16.01 3.58
N ARG A 394 -15.54 -16.88 4.17
CA ARG A 394 -15.56 -18.31 3.84
C ARG A 394 -15.90 -18.56 2.37
N TRP A 395 -16.82 -17.79 1.80
CA TRP A 395 -17.16 -17.88 0.38
C TRP A 395 -15.93 -17.57 -0.49
N ALA A 396 -15.23 -16.47 -0.20
CA ALA A 396 -14.08 -16.05 -0.98
C ALA A 396 -12.87 -17.01 -0.84
N GLU A 397 -12.58 -17.47 0.39
CA GLU A 397 -11.58 -18.51 0.66
C GLU A 397 -11.92 -19.82 -0.07
N GLY A 398 -13.20 -20.16 -0.11
CA GLY A 398 -13.70 -21.38 -0.75
C GLY A 398 -13.51 -21.40 -2.26
N ILE A 399 -13.55 -20.24 -2.94
CA ILE A 399 -13.18 -20.12 -4.35
C ILE A 399 -11.68 -20.38 -4.51
N LEU A 400 -10.86 -19.72 -3.69
CA LEU A 400 -9.40 -19.79 -3.75
C LEU A 400 -8.87 -21.21 -3.57
N GLY A 401 -9.32 -21.89 -2.50
CA GLY A 401 -8.85 -23.21 -2.14
C GLY A 401 -9.23 -24.28 -3.17
N GLU A 402 -10.43 -24.18 -3.75
CA GLU A 402 -10.87 -25.13 -4.78
C GLU A 402 -10.17 -24.89 -6.12
N MET A 403 -9.95 -23.63 -6.50
CA MET A 403 -9.21 -23.30 -7.72
C MET A 403 -7.78 -23.86 -7.68
N GLY A 404 -7.07 -23.70 -6.56
CA GLY A 404 -5.71 -24.22 -6.41
C GLY A 404 -5.63 -25.75 -6.46
N ALA A 405 -6.72 -26.46 -6.16
CA ALA A 405 -6.77 -27.92 -6.24
C ALA A 405 -7.12 -28.44 -7.64
N VAL A 406 -7.83 -27.64 -8.45
CA VAL A 406 -8.41 -28.08 -9.73
C VAL A 406 -7.40 -27.99 -10.89
N GLU A 407 -6.69 -26.87 -11.01
CA GLU A 407 -5.71 -26.62 -12.09
C GLU A 407 -4.54 -25.77 -11.55
N PRO A 408 -3.65 -26.34 -10.71
CA PRO A 408 -2.53 -25.60 -10.11
C PRO A 408 -1.59 -25.01 -11.16
N GLU A 409 -1.44 -25.64 -12.33
CA GLU A 409 -0.63 -25.18 -13.45
C GLU A 409 -1.20 -23.95 -14.17
N ASN A 410 -2.50 -23.66 -13.98
CA ASN A 410 -3.16 -22.50 -14.54
C ASN A 410 -2.99 -21.25 -13.65
N LEU A 411 -2.50 -21.41 -12.41
CA LEU A 411 -2.25 -20.30 -11.51
C LEU A 411 -0.95 -19.57 -11.86
N LEU A 412 -1.00 -18.24 -11.89
CA LEU A 412 0.21 -17.44 -11.91
C LEU A 412 0.92 -17.53 -10.57
N ALA A 413 2.26 -17.56 -10.64
CA ALA A 413 3.11 -17.59 -9.44
C ALA A 413 2.88 -16.36 -8.56
N THR A 414 2.67 -15.19 -9.16
CA THR A 414 2.64 -13.90 -8.45
C THR A 414 1.23 -13.40 -8.16
N ALA A 415 1.06 -12.63 -7.08
CA ALA A 415 -0.19 -11.97 -6.71
C ALA A 415 -0.12 -10.44 -6.83
N TYR A 416 -1.26 -9.80 -7.10
CA TYR A 416 -1.33 -8.33 -7.13
C TYR A 416 -1.37 -7.75 -5.71
N VAL A 417 -0.32 -7.03 -5.32
CA VAL A 417 -0.11 -6.53 -3.94
C VAL A 417 -1.26 -5.70 -3.39
N SER A 418 -1.95 -4.93 -4.22
CA SER A 418 -3.07 -4.07 -3.79
C SER A 418 -4.29 -4.86 -3.32
N LEU A 419 -4.42 -6.13 -3.75
CA LEU A 419 -5.53 -7.02 -3.41
C LEU A 419 -5.07 -8.25 -2.61
N PHE A 420 -3.77 -8.50 -2.52
CA PHE A 420 -3.21 -9.66 -1.83
C PHE A 420 -3.36 -9.54 -0.32
N ASN A 421 -3.89 -10.59 0.30
CA ASN A 421 -4.09 -10.66 1.73
C ASN A 421 -2.82 -11.15 2.42
N THR A 422 -2.20 -10.25 3.18
CA THR A 422 -0.95 -10.53 3.89
C THR A 422 -1.16 -10.90 5.35
N ARG A 423 -2.40 -10.99 5.83
CA ARG A 423 -2.70 -11.34 7.22
C ARG A 423 -2.18 -12.74 7.54
N GLY A 424 -1.43 -12.84 8.64
CA GLY A 424 -0.85 -14.10 9.11
C GLY A 424 0.24 -14.68 8.22
N LYS A 425 0.81 -13.88 7.31
CA LYS A 425 1.93 -14.27 6.44
C LYS A 425 3.18 -13.51 6.85
N GLU A 426 4.31 -14.18 6.74
CA GLU A 426 5.63 -13.58 6.99
C GLU A 426 5.99 -12.59 5.88
N ALA A 427 6.78 -11.56 6.21
CA ALA A 427 7.13 -10.50 5.25
C ALA A 427 7.83 -11.04 3.99
N ASP A 428 8.76 -11.99 4.16
CA ASP A 428 9.48 -12.60 3.04
C ASP A 428 8.56 -13.47 2.16
N GLU A 429 7.59 -14.19 2.74
CA GLU A 429 6.57 -14.94 1.97
C GLU A 429 5.75 -14.00 1.08
N VAL A 430 5.34 -12.85 1.64
CA VAL A 430 4.58 -11.83 0.91
C VAL A 430 5.43 -11.22 -0.21
N LEU A 431 6.69 -10.93 0.08
CA LEU A 431 7.61 -10.35 -0.89
C LEU A 431 7.84 -11.30 -2.07
N GLU A 432 8.11 -12.59 -1.80
CA GLU A 432 8.27 -13.61 -2.84
C GLU A 432 6.98 -13.80 -3.64
N LYS A 433 5.82 -13.87 -2.97
CA LYS A 433 4.53 -14.07 -3.63
C LYS A 433 4.14 -12.88 -4.52
N VAL A 434 4.53 -11.66 -4.18
CA VAL A 434 4.18 -10.47 -4.96
C VAL A 434 5.19 -10.19 -6.07
N TYR A 435 6.48 -10.27 -5.77
CA TYR A 435 7.55 -9.80 -6.64
C TYR A 435 8.30 -10.91 -7.36
N GLY A 436 8.13 -12.18 -6.95
CA GLY A 436 8.76 -13.33 -7.59
C GLY A 436 10.26 -13.15 -7.77
N SER A 437 10.75 -13.21 -9.02
CA SER A 437 12.16 -13.03 -9.35
C SER A 437 12.73 -11.64 -9.01
N MET A 438 11.89 -10.65 -8.72
CA MET A 438 12.30 -9.30 -8.30
C MET A 438 12.32 -9.11 -6.78
N ALA A 439 11.98 -10.13 -5.97
CA ALA A 439 11.94 -10.02 -4.51
C ALA A 439 13.28 -9.52 -3.92
N THR A 440 14.40 -10.14 -4.30
CA THR A 440 15.74 -9.72 -3.86
C THR A 440 16.07 -8.30 -4.34
N VAL A 441 15.72 -7.95 -5.57
CA VAL A 441 15.94 -6.60 -6.11
C VAL A 441 15.19 -5.56 -5.29
N VAL A 442 13.93 -5.82 -4.93
CA VAL A 442 13.13 -4.92 -4.08
C VAL A 442 13.79 -4.73 -2.71
N LYS A 443 14.27 -5.82 -2.11
CA LYS A 443 14.99 -5.81 -0.83
C LYS A 443 16.28 -5.00 -0.89
N ASP A 444 17.11 -5.22 -1.91
CA ASP A 444 18.37 -4.50 -2.10
C ASP A 444 18.15 -3.01 -2.36
N LEU A 445 17.15 -2.67 -3.18
CA LEU A 445 16.78 -1.28 -3.44
C LEU A 445 16.34 -0.57 -2.15
N LYS A 446 15.54 -1.24 -1.30
CA LYS A 446 15.12 -0.69 0.00
C LYS A 446 16.32 -0.47 0.92
N LEU A 447 17.19 -1.46 1.06
CA LEU A 447 18.39 -1.38 1.92
C LEU A 447 19.36 -0.30 1.44
N GLY A 448 19.48 -0.12 0.12
CA GLY A 448 20.29 0.96 -0.45
C GLY A 448 19.72 2.36 -0.18
N PHE A 449 18.39 2.50 -0.16
CA PHE A 449 17.72 3.79 -0.08
C PHE A 449 17.33 4.23 1.35
N ASP A 450 16.84 3.30 2.17
CA ASP A 450 16.28 3.56 3.50
C ASP A 450 16.85 2.58 4.55
N ARG A 451 18.16 2.74 4.82
CA ARG A 451 18.92 1.90 5.76
C ARG A 451 18.32 1.88 7.16
N ASP A 452 17.78 3.01 7.62
CA ASP A 452 17.20 3.12 8.97
C ASP A 452 15.80 2.49 9.07
N ASN A 453 15.22 2.09 7.93
CA ASN A 453 13.83 1.65 7.77
C ASN A 453 12.81 2.68 8.28
N VAL A 454 13.02 3.95 7.92
CA VAL A 454 12.12 5.07 8.27
C VAL A 454 10.71 4.81 7.76
N PHE A 455 10.58 4.25 6.55
CA PHE A 455 9.29 3.89 5.94
C PHE A 455 8.91 2.42 6.21
N SER A 456 8.96 2.00 7.47
CA SER A 456 8.75 0.62 7.92
C SER A 456 7.30 0.12 7.84
N LEU A 457 6.31 1.01 7.91
CA LEU A 457 4.89 0.67 7.87
C LEU A 457 4.28 0.75 6.45
N THR A 458 5.11 0.73 5.42
CA THR A 458 4.67 0.80 4.02
C THR A 458 4.31 -0.57 3.47
N VAL A 459 3.86 -0.65 2.21
CA VAL A 459 3.43 -1.90 1.58
C VAL A 459 4.38 -2.22 0.40
N PRO A 460 4.91 -3.45 0.28
CA PRO A 460 4.94 -4.47 1.32
C PRO A 460 5.67 -3.97 2.58
N ALA A 461 5.31 -4.48 3.75
CA ALA A 461 6.16 -4.31 4.91
C ALA A 461 7.41 -5.19 4.72
N LEU A 462 8.57 -4.69 5.07
CA LEU A 462 9.82 -5.42 4.99
C LEU A 462 10.40 -5.54 6.38
N GLU A 463 10.60 -6.77 6.83
CA GLU A 463 11.32 -7.05 8.06
C GLU A 463 12.78 -7.32 7.74
N TYR A 464 13.65 -6.47 8.26
CA TYR A 464 15.08 -6.74 8.30
C TYR A 464 15.49 -6.75 9.77
N GLN A 465 16.10 -7.85 10.21
CA GLN A 465 16.63 -7.95 11.56
C GLN A 465 17.78 -6.96 11.72
N SER A 466 17.47 -5.79 12.27
CA SER A 466 18.49 -4.93 12.84
C SER A 466 18.64 -5.30 14.31
N GLN A 467 19.81 -5.78 14.71
CA GLN A 467 20.12 -5.96 16.11
C GLN A 467 20.58 -4.62 16.68
N ILE A 468 19.78 -4.05 17.58
CA ILE A 468 20.18 -2.89 18.36
C ILE A 468 21.01 -3.39 19.54
N GLN A 469 22.24 -2.93 19.65
CA GLN A 469 23.08 -3.20 20.82
C GLN A 469 23.15 -1.96 21.71
N LEU A 470 22.75 -2.13 22.96
CA LEU A 470 22.75 -1.12 24.00
C LEU A 470 23.89 -1.41 24.99
N LEU A 471 24.71 -0.40 25.27
CA LEU A 471 25.82 -0.46 26.22
C LEU A 471 25.43 0.25 27.51
N TYR A 472 25.32 -0.50 28.60
CA TYR A 472 25.05 0.05 29.92
C TYR A 472 26.25 -0.08 30.86
N TYR A 473 26.35 0.85 31.80
CA TYR A 473 27.31 0.78 32.89
C TYR A 473 26.56 0.64 34.22
N LYS A 474 26.97 -0.34 35.03
CA LYS A 474 26.45 -0.60 36.37
C LYS A 474 27.58 -0.51 37.39
N ASP A 475 27.40 0.37 38.37
CA ASP A 475 28.30 0.53 39.52
C ASP A 475 27.76 -0.28 40.70
N TRP A 476 28.64 -1.01 41.40
CA TRP A 476 28.30 -1.84 42.56
C TRP A 476 28.75 -1.23 43.89
N SER A 477 29.33 -0.03 43.87
CA SER A 477 29.77 0.63 45.09
C SER A 477 28.57 0.97 45.99
N LEU A 478 28.54 0.38 47.18
CA LEU A 478 27.55 0.64 48.23
C LEU A 478 27.77 1.99 48.94
N SER A 479 28.69 2.82 48.45
CA SER A 479 29.16 4.06 49.08
C SER A 479 28.91 5.31 48.22
N VAL A 480 27.88 5.31 47.37
CA VAL A 480 27.57 6.49 46.55
C VAL A 480 26.93 7.55 47.45
N GLN A 481 27.54 8.74 47.53
CA GLN A 481 27.03 9.86 48.32
C GLN A 481 25.83 10.58 47.67
N ILE A 482 25.44 10.18 46.44
CA ILE A 482 24.41 10.84 45.61
C ILE A 482 23.49 9.79 44.99
N PHE A 483 22.19 10.10 44.91
CA PHE A 483 21.19 9.22 44.31
C PHE A 483 21.34 9.18 42.79
N ARG A 484 21.59 8.00 42.21
CA ARG A 484 21.66 7.79 40.76
C ARG A 484 21.11 6.41 40.36
N PRO A 485 20.74 6.21 39.09
CA PRO A 485 20.32 4.91 38.59
C PRO A 485 21.43 3.86 38.75
N ILE A 486 21.05 2.65 39.16
CA ILE A 486 21.99 1.52 39.29
C ILE A 486 22.59 1.13 37.92
N LYS A 487 21.89 1.45 36.83
CA LYS A 487 22.27 1.13 35.45
C LYS A 487 22.00 2.34 34.56
N GLU A 488 22.99 2.76 33.79
CA GLU A 488 22.89 3.92 32.88
C GLU A 488 23.28 3.53 31.47
N LEU A 489 22.50 3.96 30.47
CA LEU A 489 22.82 3.79 29.05
C LEU A 489 23.92 4.78 28.66
N LYS A 490 25.02 4.29 28.07
CA LYS A 490 26.17 5.11 27.69
C LYS A 490 26.52 5.05 26.20
N GLY A 491 25.93 4.13 25.45
CA GLY A 491 26.10 4.04 24.00
C GLY A 491 25.08 3.13 23.36
N ILE A 492 24.77 3.41 22.10
CA ILE A 492 23.88 2.63 21.24
C ILE A 492 24.59 2.44 19.91
N ASP A 493 24.53 1.24 19.36
CA ASP A 493 24.89 0.97 17.97
C ASP A 493 23.85 0.04 17.34
N LYS A 494 23.61 0.18 16.04
CA LYS A 494 22.63 -0.60 15.30
C LYS A 494 23.35 -1.31 14.17
N VAL A 495 23.27 -2.64 14.18
CA VAL A 495 23.96 -3.47 13.20
C VAL A 495 22.95 -4.32 12.45
N PHE A 496 23.12 -4.39 11.13
CA PHE A 496 22.30 -5.19 10.24
C PHE A 496 23.13 -6.40 9.82
N ALA A 497 22.67 -7.60 10.17
CA ALA A 497 23.30 -8.84 9.76
C ALA A 497 22.30 -9.65 8.95
N GLU A 498 22.75 -10.25 7.86
CA GLU A 498 21.96 -11.26 7.15
C GLU A 498 21.87 -12.54 7.98
N GLU A 499 20.88 -13.39 7.69
CA GLU A 499 20.74 -14.67 8.36
C GLU A 499 22.01 -15.53 8.17
N GLY A 500 22.62 -15.94 9.28
CA GLY A 500 23.86 -16.71 9.28
C GLY A 500 25.16 -15.90 9.16
N GLN A 501 25.09 -14.58 8.96
CA GLN A 501 26.27 -13.70 9.01
C GLN A 501 26.51 -13.17 10.42
N MET A 502 27.78 -12.94 10.75
CA MET A 502 28.18 -12.25 11.98
C MET A 502 28.73 -10.88 11.65
N GLU A 503 28.15 -9.85 12.24
CA GLU A 503 28.58 -8.47 12.09
C GLU A 503 29.16 -7.91 13.39
N LYS A 504 30.14 -7.02 13.26
CA LYS A 504 30.86 -6.46 14.42
C LYS A 504 30.36 -5.06 14.77
N ALA A 505 29.60 -4.94 15.85
CA ALA A 505 29.27 -3.65 16.48
C ALA A 505 30.51 -3.09 17.21
N THR A 506 30.75 -1.78 17.12
CA THR A 506 31.84 -1.12 17.88
C THR A 506 31.34 0.16 18.54
N ILE A 507 30.96 0.06 19.81
CA ILE A 507 30.58 1.22 20.63
C ILE A 507 31.83 1.74 21.37
N SER A 508 32.32 2.92 21.00
CA SER A 508 33.43 3.58 21.69
C SER A 508 32.92 4.63 22.69
N VAL A 509 33.02 4.34 23.98
CA VAL A 509 32.74 5.33 25.05
C VAL A 509 34.04 5.60 25.80
N PRO A 510 34.53 6.85 25.86
CA PRO A 510 35.71 7.15 26.67
C PRO A 510 35.44 6.82 28.14
N LYS A 511 36.39 6.15 28.79
CA LYS A 511 36.31 5.76 30.21
C LYS A 511 35.92 6.93 31.11
N LYS A 512 36.41 8.13 30.81
CA LYS A 512 36.06 9.39 31.49
C LYS A 512 34.54 9.59 31.55
N TYR A 513 33.85 9.51 30.41
CA TYR A 513 32.40 9.76 30.30
C TYR A 513 31.54 8.55 30.67
N ALA A 514 32.07 7.35 30.47
CA ALA A 514 31.41 6.11 30.78
C ALA A 514 31.09 5.95 32.28
N THR A 515 31.98 6.46 33.13
CA THR A 515 31.89 6.30 34.59
C THR A 515 31.67 7.61 35.33
N SER A 516 31.43 8.71 34.61
CA SER A 516 31.21 10.01 35.23
C SER A 516 29.75 10.42 35.29
N PHE A 517 29.44 11.18 36.33
CA PHE A 517 28.14 11.80 36.54
C PHE A 517 28.32 13.25 37.01
N TRP A 518 27.28 14.05 36.85
CA TRP A 518 27.26 15.41 37.36
C TRP A 518 26.87 15.43 38.84
N ASP A 519 27.68 16.09 39.66
CA ASP A 519 27.42 16.30 41.08
C ASP A 519 27.00 17.74 41.31
N GLU A 520 25.71 17.95 41.62
CA GLU A 520 25.14 19.27 41.83
C GLU A 520 25.68 19.98 43.08
N TYR A 521 26.06 19.23 44.12
CA TYR A 521 26.63 19.81 45.34
C TYR A 521 28.06 20.30 45.10
N ARG A 522 28.82 19.59 44.27
CA ARG A 522 30.19 19.95 43.90
C ARG A 522 30.27 20.86 42.68
N ASN A 523 29.18 21.04 41.94
CA ASN A 523 29.11 21.75 40.67
C ASN A 523 30.20 21.31 39.68
N ALA A 524 30.42 19.99 39.62
CA ALA A 524 31.51 19.36 38.86
C ALA A 524 31.09 17.98 38.34
N TRP A 525 31.76 17.52 37.29
CA TRP A 525 31.71 16.11 36.90
C TRP A 525 32.59 15.29 37.84
N VAL A 526 32.10 14.12 38.25
CA VAL A 526 32.79 13.20 39.16
C VAL A 526 32.88 11.83 38.51
N GLN A 527 34.05 11.21 38.56
CA GLN A 527 34.29 9.80 38.28
C GLN A 527 34.83 9.17 39.56
N GLU A 528 34.12 8.20 40.13
CA GLU A 528 34.51 7.54 41.38
C GLU A 528 35.46 6.38 41.15
N THR A 529 36.34 6.11 42.13
CA THR A 529 37.10 4.86 42.20
C THR A 529 36.16 3.70 42.46
N GLY A 530 36.37 2.58 41.77
CA GLY A 530 35.48 1.43 41.91
C GLY A 530 35.50 0.50 40.71
N ARG A 531 34.76 -0.60 40.85
CA ARG A 531 34.58 -1.60 39.81
C ARG A 531 33.28 -1.35 39.06
N TYR A 532 33.41 -1.14 37.75
CA TYR A 532 32.29 -0.90 36.85
C TYR A 532 32.02 -2.14 36.02
N THR A 533 30.75 -2.44 35.81
CA THR A 533 30.30 -3.50 34.90
C THR A 533 29.73 -2.89 33.64
N VAL A 534 30.30 -3.23 32.51
CA VAL A 534 29.75 -3.01 31.17
C VAL A 534 28.75 -4.12 30.90
N LEU A 535 27.53 -3.77 30.53
CA LEU A 535 26.48 -4.70 30.14
C LEU A 535 26.10 -4.41 28.69
N VAL A 536 25.99 -5.45 27.87
CA VAL A 536 25.57 -5.35 26.46
C VAL A 536 24.33 -6.20 26.25
N GLY A 537 23.33 -5.63 25.57
CA GLY A 537 22.12 -6.35 25.22
C GLY A 537 21.17 -5.53 24.37
N VAL A 538 19.95 -6.05 24.18
CA VAL A 538 18.92 -5.42 23.34
C VAL A 538 17.97 -4.53 24.16
N SER A 539 18.00 -4.63 25.49
CA SER A 539 17.21 -3.78 26.41
C SER A 539 17.87 -3.63 27.78
N SER A 540 17.27 -2.84 28.68
CA SER A 540 17.74 -2.71 30.07
C SER A 540 17.52 -3.98 30.89
N ASP A 541 16.63 -4.87 30.44
CA ASP A 541 16.25 -6.06 31.19
C ASP A 541 16.92 -7.32 30.61
N ASP A 542 17.32 -7.26 29.34
CA ASP A 542 18.00 -8.32 28.61
C ASP A 542 19.42 -7.88 28.22
N THR A 543 20.39 -8.19 29.08
CA THR A 543 21.83 -7.97 28.86
C THR A 543 22.63 -9.25 29.01
N PRO A 544 22.68 -10.10 27.96
CA PRO A 544 23.30 -11.42 28.01
C PRO A 544 24.83 -11.36 28.11
N LEU A 545 25.45 -10.22 27.78
CA LEU A 545 26.89 -10.04 27.79
C LEU A 545 27.31 -9.03 28.86
N SER A 546 28.40 -9.32 29.57
CA SER A 546 28.96 -8.40 30.55
C SER A 546 30.48 -8.50 30.65
N ALA A 547 31.11 -7.38 31.00
CA ALA A 547 32.55 -7.30 31.27
C ALA A 547 32.81 -6.29 32.39
N GLY A 548 33.90 -6.43 33.13
CA GLY A 548 34.24 -5.54 34.24
C GLY A 548 35.55 -4.78 34.02
N PHE A 549 35.64 -3.57 34.55
CA PHE A 549 36.90 -2.82 34.63
C PHE A 549 36.94 -1.95 35.90
N ASP A 550 38.15 -1.61 36.34
CA ASP A 550 38.35 -0.80 37.54
C ASP A 550 38.76 0.63 37.20
N VAL A 551 38.22 1.59 37.94
CA VAL A 551 38.71 2.97 38.02
C VAL A 551 39.54 3.07 39.29
N ALA A 552 40.82 3.42 39.16
CA ALA A 552 41.78 3.37 40.27
C ALA A 552 41.63 4.53 41.26
N GLN A 553 41.16 5.70 40.81
CA GLN A 553 41.11 6.92 41.61
C GLN A 553 39.84 7.71 41.32
N THR A 554 39.28 8.33 42.35
CA THR A 554 38.21 9.31 42.21
C THR A 554 38.79 10.61 41.68
N VAL A 555 38.22 11.14 40.60
CA VAL A 555 38.61 12.41 39.98
C VAL A 555 37.39 13.27 39.71
N TRP A 556 37.57 14.58 39.73
CA TRP A 556 36.53 15.55 39.39
C TRP A 556 37.07 16.66 38.49
N TRP A 557 36.20 17.24 37.67
CA TRP A 557 36.55 18.32 36.76
C TRP A 557 35.37 19.24 36.45
N ASN A 558 35.67 20.44 35.98
CA ASN A 558 34.68 21.41 35.50
C ASN A 558 34.72 21.48 33.97
N GLY A 559 33.56 21.58 33.33
CA GLY A 559 33.42 21.54 31.86
C GLY A 559 33.19 20.14 31.29
N LEU A 560 32.80 20.07 30.01
CA LEU A 560 32.58 18.81 29.26
C LEU A 560 33.92 18.18 28.81
#